data_AF-A0A914Z5M4-F1
#
_entry.id   AF-A0A914Z5M4-F1
#
_cell.length_a   1.000
_cell.length_b   1.000
_cell.length_c   1.000
_cell.angle_alpha   90.00
_cell.angle_beta   90.00
_cell.angle_gamma   90.00
#
_symmetry.space_group_name_H-M   'P 1'
#
loop_
_entity.id
_entity.type
_entity.pdbx_description
1 polymer ?
#
loop_
_entity_poly.entity_id
_entity_poly.type
_entity_poly.pdbx_seq_one_letter_code
_entity_poly.pdbx_strand_id
1 'polypeptide(L)'
;MKNGSKLLIDEISLASDSVLERLNPLLESSRTVLLTDAGADAEVVVAHSDFQVVATMNPGTDHGKKELSKALRNRFTEIWCSCDHPVEDVKKIIAGRMSILGYNVDAELGHVIDGIVEFFITFTEKFGNTFRIVFSIRDIIAAADLFLACKNVAEFSTHDAFINSLTGVVVDSIGVLPARTTYNAAKLKKKCHKMILSIAQKHQLLPVVEQEIAEKQNSLFFGNFPIELGKLPTETVKQYSFSTPTTEQNALRVARALLLEKPIMLEGSPGAGKSSLIVALAKVTGHSLVRLNLSDQTDLSDLFGHDVPISKPDGTISFQWQDGPILKAIKEGSWILLDEMNLASQSVLEGLNSCFDFRQELFIAELNKKFIINSDQCRFFACQNPQTQGGNRRALPKSFLNRFTSIYIEPFIAQDFSLILNQELPDSRLIVEKMIRFNREMQTLVKKECPGIEFEFNMRDLLRWAQFIHEFHDISVGAEILYINRLPYAPIQQDAKQCFGKIFGTDLLTQNSTIFYDDTAGICFGQKKYNISVQNMPSLPLSNLLLLSSQSTLLQQLCICIKLNWIVLLNGPRLNGKSSVIETLCLLSQSKLKRMRLNKETDASELLGSYEQVKNYCNFLNLIL
;
A
#
# COMPACT_ATOMS: atom_id res chain seq x y z
N MET A 1 -15.75 18.47 -32.29
CA MET A 1 -16.04 18.22 -33.72
C MET A 1 -17.07 19.18 -34.30
N LYS A 2 -18.33 19.19 -33.81
CA LYS A 2 -19.40 20.06 -34.35
C LYS A 2 -19.11 21.57 -34.20
N ASN A 3 -18.51 21.99 -33.09
CA ASN A 3 -18.32 23.42 -32.76
C ASN A 3 -16.93 23.99 -33.14
N GLY A 4 -16.11 23.27 -33.92
CA GLY A 4 -14.76 23.74 -34.28
C GLY A 4 -13.72 23.79 -33.14
N SER A 5 -14.04 23.31 -31.95
CA SER A 5 -13.12 23.35 -30.79
C SER A 5 -11.85 22.51 -30.99
N LYS A 6 -10.73 22.94 -30.41
CA LYS A 6 -9.49 22.14 -30.40
C LYS A 6 -9.62 21.00 -29.39
N LEU A 7 -9.14 19.82 -29.76
CA LEU A 7 -9.11 18.63 -28.91
C LEU A 7 -7.66 18.29 -28.57
N LEU A 8 -7.33 18.29 -27.27
CA LEU A 8 -6.07 17.76 -26.76
C LEU A 8 -6.29 16.32 -26.28
N ILE A 9 -5.57 15.38 -26.89
CA ILE A 9 -5.52 13.98 -26.47
C ILE A 9 -4.19 13.78 -25.73
N ASP A 10 -4.25 13.74 -24.40
CA ASP A 10 -3.07 13.50 -23.57
C ASP A 10 -2.72 12.00 -23.53
N GLU A 11 -1.45 11.66 -23.65
CA GLU A 11 -0.93 10.28 -23.62
C GLU A 11 -1.65 9.29 -24.60
N ILE A 12 -1.74 9.65 -25.88
CA ILE A 12 -2.43 8.84 -26.91
C ILE A 12 -1.92 7.38 -27.03
N SER A 13 -0.69 7.09 -26.58
CA SER A 13 -0.12 5.74 -26.56
C SER A 13 -0.76 4.78 -25.56
N LEU A 14 -1.56 5.28 -24.62
CA LEU A 14 -2.27 4.45 -23.64
C LEU A 14 -3.61 3.95 -24.19
N ALA A 15 -4.14 4.56 -25.26
CA ALA A 15 -5.40 4.15 -25.85
C ALA A 15 -5.31 2.74 -26.45
N SER A 16 -6.41 1.97 -26.38
CA SER A 16 -6.50 0.67 -27.03
C SER A 16 -6.48 0.81 -28.55
N ASP A 17 -6.00 -0.22 -29.25
CA ASP A 17 -5.93 -0.24 -30.71
C ASP A 17 -7.32 -0.01 -31.34
N SER A 18 -8.38 -0.54 -30.73
CA SER A 18 -9.76 -0.33 -31.16
C SER A 18 -10.23 1.13 -31.10
N VAL A 19 -9.80 1.90 -30.09
CA VAL A 19 -10.11 3.32 -29.97
C VAL A 19 -9.33 4.12 -31.00
N LEU A 20 -8.04 3.81 -31.17
CA LEU A 20 -7.18 4.45 -32.17
C LEU A 20 -7.68 4.20 -33.59
N GLU A 21 -8.18 2.99 -33.88
CA GLU A 21 -8.80 2.66 -35.16
C GLU A 21 -10.07 3.45 -35.44
N ARG A 22 -10.91 3.70 -34.42
CA ARG A 22 -12.09 4.57 -34.56
C ARG A 22 -11.72 6.04 -34.78
N LEU A 23 -10.55 6.47 -34.32
CA LEU A 23 -10.03 7.83 -34.57
C LEU A 23 -9.40 7.97 -35.96
N ASN A 24 -9.06 6.89 -36.65
CA ASN A 24 -8.40 6.96 -37.97
C ASN A 24 -9.12 7.85 -38.99
N PRO A 25 -10.45 7.74 -39.19
CA PRO A 25 -11.15 8.54 -40.19
C PRO A 25 -11.20 10.04 -39.81
N LEU A 26 -11.03 10.37 -38.52
CA LEU A 26 -10.93 11.76 -38.05
C LEU A 26 -9.58 12.39 -38.39
N LEU A 27 -8.53 11.57 -38.47
CA LEU A 27 -7.16 11.97 -38.78
C LEU A 27 -6.86 11.97 -40.29
N GLU A 28 -7.79 11.48 -41.12
CA GLU A 28 -7.72 11.51 -42.58
C GLU A 28 -8.30 12.80 -43.14
N SER A 29 -8.13 13.02 -44.45
CA SER A 29 -8.66 14.20 -45.16
C SER A 29 -10.18 14.34 -45.08
N SER A 30 -10.90 13.22 -44.92
CA SER A 30 -12.35 13.18 -44.74
C SER A 30 -12.81 13.77 -43.41
N ARG A 31 -11.98 13.68 -42.35
CA ARG A 31 -12.23 14.22 -41.00
C ARG A 31 -13.60 13.85 -40.44
N THR A 32 -14.01 12.60 -40.67
CA THR A 32 -15.33 12.08 -40.29
C THR A 32 -15.25 11.10 -39.13
N VAL A 33 -16.33 10.96 -38.35
CA VAL A 33 -16.50 9.85 -37.41
C VAL A 33 -17.89 9.25 -37.62
N LEU A 34 -17.96 7.93 -37.73
CA LEU A 34 -19.21 7.18 -37.82
C LEU A 34 -19.70 6.84 -36.41
N LEU A 35 -20.90 7.29 -36.06
CA LEU A 35 -21.56 6.97 -34.80
C LEU A 35 -22.58 5.86 -35.05
N THR A 36 -22.22 4.62 -34.71
CA THR A 36 -23.12 3.45 -34.82
C THR A 36 -24.12 3.36 -33.66
N ASP A 37 -23.80 3.99 -32.52
CA ASP A 37 -24.51 3.78 -31.26
C ASP A 37 -25.49 4.94 -30.93
N ALA A 38 -25.66 5.90 -31.86
CA ALA A 38 -26.45 7.12 -31.67
C ALA A 38 -27.95 6.98 -32.01
N GLY A 39 -28.45 5.76 -32.29
CA GLY A 39 -29.86 5.49 -32.59
C GLY A 39 -30.06 4.39 -33.63
N ALA A 40 -31.26 4.34 -34.22
CA ALA A 40 -31.62 3.36 -35.26
C ALA A 40 -30.88 3.58 -36.60
N ASP A 41 -30.33 4.78 -36.81
CA ASP A 41 -29.57 5.14 -38.01
C ASP A 41 -28.15 5.57 -37.64
N ALA A 42 -27.15 5.07 -38.38
CA ALA A 42 -25.76 5.45 -38.18
C ALA A 42 -25.52 6.89 -38.68
N GLU A 43 -25.14 7.81 -37.79
CA GLU A 43 -24.83 9.21 -38.11
C GLU A 43 -23.35 9.37 -38.47
N VAL A 44 -23.04 9.93 -39.63
CA VAL A 44 -21.67 10.36 -39.98
C VAL A 44 -21.49 11.82 -39.61
N VAL A 45 -20.61 12.08 -38.65
CA VAL A 45 -20.29 13.44 -38.23
C VAL A 45 -19.02 13.91 -38.94
N VAL A 46 -19.14 14.97 -39.75
CA VAL A 46 -18.00 15.67 -40.36
C VAL A 46 -17.47 16.72 -39.39
N ALA A 47 -16.16 16.76 -39.16
CA ALA A 47 -15.55 17.78 -38.32
C ALA A 47 -15.62 19.16 -38.97
N HIS A 48 -15.92 20.19 -38.17
CA HIS A 48 -15.84 21.59 -38.59
C HIS A 48 -14.42 21.95 -39.09
N SER A 49 -14.29 22.92 -40.00
CA SER A 49 -13.00 23.35 -40.58
C SER A 49 -11.95 23.63 -39.52
N ASP A 50 -12.35 24.39 -38.49
CA ASP A 50 -11.47 24.90 -37.43
C ASP A 50 -11.16 23.86 -36.34
N PHE A 51 -11.81 22.71 -36.37
CA PHE A 51 -11.50 21.62 -35.45
C PHE A 51 -10.02 21.25 -35.60
N GLN A 52 -9.30 20.97 -34.52
CA GLN A 52 -7.92 20.50 -34.60
C GLN A 52 -7.69 19.47 -33.51
N VAL A 53 -6.96 18.42 -33.85
CA VAL A 53 -6.53 17.40 -32.90
C VAL A 53 -5.06 17.63 -32.61
N VAL A 54 -4.75 17.83 -31.33
CA VAL A 54 -3.38 17.86 -30.82
C VAL A 54 -3.25 16.66 -29.90
N ALA A 55 -2.23 15.83 -30.11
CA ALA A 55 -1.99 14.66 -29.28
C ALA A 55 -0.59 14.73 -28.66
N THR A 56 -0.46 14.27 -27.43
CA THR A 56 0.83 14.13 -26.74
C THR A 56 1.11 12.64 -26.50
N MET A 57 2.38 12.27 -26.52
CA MET A 57 2.81 10.91 -26.22
C MET A 57 4.18 10.97 -25.57
N ASN A 58 4.35 10.17 -24.52
CA ASN A 58 5.66 9.92 -23.95
C ASN A 58 6.41 8.85 -24.78
N PRO A 59 7.75 8.93 -24.91
CA PRO A 59 8.53 7.95 -25.68
C PRO A 59 8.28 6.51 -25.22
N GLY A 60 8.31 5.56 -26.16
CA GLY A 60 7.97 4.14 -25.93
C GLY A 60 8.91 3.36 -25.01
N THR A 61 9.94 4.00 -24.43
CA THR A 61 10.88 3.37 -23.49
C THR A 61 10.34 3.30 -22.05
N ASP A 62 9.20 3.93 -21.77
CA ASP A 62 8.57 3.94 -20.44
C ASP A 62 7.68 2.70 -20.22
N HIS A 63 7.71 2.15 -19.01
CA HIS A 63 6.89 0.99 -18.62
C HIS A 63 5.39 1.21 -18.88
N GLY A 64 4.75 0.24 -19.55
CA GLY A 64 3.32 0.25 -19.85
C GLY A 64 2.93 1.02 -21.11
N LYS A 65 3.85 1.76 -21.75
CA LYS A 65 3.53 2.56 -22.94
C LYS A 65 3.80 1.76 -24.21
N LYS A 66 2.78 1.62 -25.06
CA LYS A 66 2.93 1.02 -26.39
C LYS A 66 3.35 2.10 -27.38
N GLU A 67 4.23 1.75 -28.31
CA GLU A 67 4.46 2.63 -29.45
C GLU A 67 3.26 2.61 -30.38
N LEU A 68 2.83 3.80 -30.82
CA LEU A 68 1.83 3.90 -31.88
C LEU A 68 2.32 3.22 -33.15
N SER A 69 1.41 2.61 -33.89
CA SER A 69 1.69 2.05 -35.20
C SER A 69 2.28 3.11 -36.14
N LYS A 70 3.22 2.70 -37.00
CA LYS A 70 3.86 3.60 -37.96
C LYS A 70 2.83 4.34 -38.83
N ALA A 71 1.75 3.66 -39.21
CA ALA A 71 0.67 4.24 -40.00
C ALA A 71 -0.05 5.37 -39.27
N LEU A 72 -0.36 5.20 -37.97
CA LEU A 72 -0.99 6.25 -37.17
C LEU A 72 -0.01 7.41 -36.92
N ARG A 73 1.26 7.12 -36.59
CA ARG A 73 2.28 8.16 -36.41
C ARG A 73 2.44 9.04 -37.64
N ASN A 74 2.47 8.44 -38.84
CA ASN A 74 2.61 9.16 -40.10
C ASN A 74 1.43 10.12 -40.41
N ARG A 75 0.28 9.97 -39.73
CA ARG A 75 -0.88 10.88 -39.87
C ARG A 75 -0.73 12.12 -39.00
N PHE A 76 0.14 12.08 -37.99
CA PHE A 76 0.47 13.23 -37.17
C PHE A 76 1.73 13.91 -37.70
N THR A 77 1.77 15.24 -37.58
CA THR A 77 3.04 15.97 -37.65
C THR A 77 3.73 15.85 -36.30
N GLU A 78 4.65 14.88 -36.17
CA GLU A 78 5.39 14.64 -34.93
C GLU A 78 6.41 15.77 -34.68
N ILE A 79 6.29 16.45 -33.54
CA ILE A 79 7.22 17.48 -33.09
C ILE A 79 7.86 17.00 -31.80
N TRP A 80 9.18 16.85 -31.82
CA TRP A 80 9.94 16.47 -30.62
C TRP A 80 10.11 17.68 -29.70
N CYS A 81 9.66 17.55 -28.45
CA CYS A 81 9.76 18.60 -27.45
C CYS A 81 11.09 18.48 -26.67
N SER A 82 12.16 19.10 -27.18
CA SER A 82 13.45 19.23 -26.46
C SER A 82 13.44 20.48 -25.59
N CYS A 83 12.78 20.43 -24.43
CA CYS A 83 12.86 21.51 -23.44
C CYS A 83 14.03 21.27 -22.49
N ASP A 84 15.18 21.87 -22.79
CA ASP A 84 16.21 22.08 -21.79
C ASP A 84 15.83 23.34 -21.00
N HIS A 85 15.57 23.18 -19.70
CA HIS A 85 15.22 24.30 -18.85
C HIS A 85 16.49 24.89 -18.25
N PRO A 86 16.98 26.04 -18.76
CA PRO A 86 18.14 26.68 -18.15
C PRO A 86 17.82 27.05 -16.71
N VAL A 87 18.86 27.07 -15.86
CA VAL A 87 18.74 27.32 -14.42
C VAL A 87 17.94 28.58 -14.12
N GLU A 88 18.15 29.65 -14.88
CA GLU A 88 17.45 30.92 -14.72
C GLU A 88 15.94 30.85 -15.04
N ASP A 89 15.54 30.01 -16.00
CA ASP A 89 14.12 29.81 -16.29
C ASP A 89 13.46 28.97 -15.20
N VAL A 90 14.16 27.97 -14.65
CA VAL A 90 13.67 27.21 -13.49
C VAL A 90 13.44 28.13 -12.30
N LYS A 91 14.36 29.06 -12.01
CA LYS A 91 14.18 30.05 -10.95
C LYS A 91 12.94 30.93 -11.19
N LYS A 92 12.74 31.41 -12.43
CA LYS A 92 11.54 32.20 -12.79
C LYS A 92 10.25 31.39 -12.66
N ILE A 93 10.27 30.10 -12.99
CA ILE A 93 9.11 29.21 -12.82
C ILE A 93 8.76 29.10 -11.33
N ILE A 94 9.76 28.91 -10.46
CA ILE A 94 9.53 28.85 -9.01
C ILE A 94 9.02 30.19 -8.49
N ALA A 95 9.64 31.31 -8.89
CA ALA A 95 9.21 32.65 -8.50
C ALA A 95 7.74 32.90 -8.91
N GLY A 96 7.38 32.59 -10.15
CA GLY A 96 6.01 32.71 -10.64
C GLY A 96 5.04 31.80 -9.90
N ARG A 97 5.45 30.57 -9.55
CA ARG A 97 4.65 29.66 -8.72
C ARG A 97 4.38 30.23 -7.33
N MET A 98 5.39 30.82 -6.69
CA MET A 98 5.24 31.46 -5.37
C MET A 98 4.32 32.70 -5.45
N SER A 99 4.42 33.49 -6.52
CA SER A 99 3.50 34.62 -6.76
C SER A 99 2.05 34.18 -6.96
N ILE A 100 1.80 33.10 -7.69
CA ILE A 100 0.45 32.55 -7.88
C ILE A 100 -0.17 32.13 -6.54
N LEU A 101 0.65 31.64 -5.62
CA LEU A 101 0.24 31.24 -4.27
C LEU A 101 0.16 32.43 -3.29
N GLY A 102 0.29 33.67 -3.77
CA GLY A 102 0.06 34.89 -2.98
C GLY A 102 1.29 35.46 -2.28
N TYR A 103 2.51 34.99 -2.60
CA TYR A 103 3.74 35.50 -1.99
C TYR A 103 4.47 36.48 -2.91
N ASN A 104 4.87 37.62 -2.34
CA ASN A 104 5.78 38.54 -3.01
C ASN A 104 7.21 38.03 -2.86
N VAL A 105 7.91 37.83 -3.99
CA VAL A 105 9.29 37.32 -4.00
C VAL A 105 10.24 38.43 -3.57
N ASP A 106 10.42 38.55 -2.26
CA ASP A 106 11.40 39.45 -1.66
C ASP A 106 12.82 38.83 -1.70
N ALA A 107 13.84 39.61 -1.30
CA ALA A 107 15.24 39.16 -1.32
C ALA A 107 15.45 37.84 -0.54
N GLU A 108 14.73 37.65 0.58
CA GLU A 108 14.78 36.42 1.37
C GLU A 108 14.27 35.19 0.57
N LEU A 109 13.15 35.32 -0.15
CA LEU A 109 12.63 34.25 -1.00
C LEU A 109 13.52 34.02 -2.24
N GLY A 110 14.19 35.05 -2.74
CA GLY A 110 15.23 34.91 -3.76
C GLY A 110 16.33 33.93 -3.32
N HIS A 111 16.85 34.08 -2.10
CA HIS A 111 17.83 33.17 -1.53
C HIS A 111 17.30 31.73 -1.35
N VAL A 112 16.03 31.58 -1.00
CA VAL A 112 15.37 30.27 -0.93
C VAL A 112 15.32 29.60 -2.31
N ILE A 113 14.90 30.34 -3.34
CA ILE A 113 14.80 29.84 -4.72
C ILE A 113 16.18 29.38 -5.21
N ASP A 114 17.20 30.22 -5.02
CA ASP A 114 18.58 29.88 -5.37
C ASP A 114 19.08 28.63 -4.63
N GLY A 115 18.77 28.54 -3.33
CA GLY A 115 19.12 27.39 -2.50
C GLY A 115 18.44 26.09 -2.94
N ILE A 116 17.16 26.11 -3.30
CA ILE A 116 16.42 24.94 -3.79
C ILE A 116 17.05 24.46 -5.10
N VAL A 117 17.27 25.36 -6.06
CA VAL A 117 17.81 25.00 -7.38
C VAL A 117 19.25 24.49 -7.26
N GLU A 118 20.09 25.14 -6.44
CA GLU A 118 21.46 24.68 -6.16
C GLU A 118 21.48 23.28 -5.54
N PHE A 119 20.54 22.96 -4.64
CA PHE A 119 20.44 21.64 -4.04
C PHE A 119 20.17 20.55 -5.08
N PHE A 120 19.20 20.76 -5.99
CA PHE A 120 18.87 19.77 -7.01
C PHE A 120 20.02 19.55 -8.01
N ILE A 121 20.73 20.61 -8.40
CA ILE A 121 21.94 20.52 -9.24
C ILE A 121 23.02 19.73 -8.50
N THR A 122 23.38 20.14 -7.29
CA THR A 122 24.44 19.52 -6.48
C THR A 122 24.12 18.05 -6.15
N PHE A 123 22.85 17.72 -5.88
CA PHE A 123 22.41 16.36 -5.65
C PHE A 123 22.61 15.51 -6.90
N THR A 124 22.21 16.03 -8.07
CA THR A 124 22.30 15.31 -9.35
C THR A 124 23.76 15.05 -9.71
N GLU A 125 24.65 16.02 -9.51
CA GLU A 125 26.10 15.86 -9.73
C GLU A 125 26.72 14.81 -8.80
N LYS A 126 26.39 14.84 -7.50
CA LYS A 126 26.98 13.92 -6.51
C LYS A 126 26.39 12.52 -6.55
N PHE A 127 25.10 12.39 -6.79
CA PHE A 127 24.36 11.13 -6.63
C PHE A 127 23.74 10.59 -7.92
N GLY A 128 23.83 11.30 -9.05
CA GLY A 128 23.31 10.85 -10.35
C GLY A 128 23.96 9.58 -10.91
N ASN A 129 25.15 9.20 -10.41
CA ASN A 129 25.72 7.88 -10.72
C ASN A 129 25.15 6.76 -9.84
N THR A 130 24.75 7.08 -8.61
CA THR A 130 24.19 6.12 -7.65
C THR A 130 22.74 5.81 -8.01
N PHE A 131 21.97 6.85 -8.34
CA PHE A 131 20.58 6.73 -8.71
C PHE A 131 20.39 7.08 -10.17
N ARG A 132 19.49 6.39 -10.89
CA ARG A 132 19.09 6.79 -12.25
C ARG A 132 18.10 7.96 -12.19
N ILE A 133 18.50 9.06 -11.53
CA ILE A 133 17.63 10.20 -11.27
C ILE A 133 17.89 11.31 -12.26
N VAL A 134 16.82 11.69 -12.94
CA VAL A 134 16.64 13.01 -13.52
C VAL A 134 15.46 13.60 -12.76
N PHE A 135 15.73 14.60 -11.93
CA PHE A 135 14.66 15.35 -11.27
C PHE A 135 13.91 16.14 -12.34
N SER A 136 12.59 16.10 -12.22
CA SER A 136 11.68 16.87 -13.06
C SER A 136 11.43 18.25 -12.45
N ILE A 137 10.94 19.18 -13.27
CA ILE A 137 10.43 20.47 -12.74
C ILE A 137 9.34 20.24 -11.68
N ARG A 138 8.57 19.14 -11.78
CA ARG A 138 7.55 18.82 -10.77
C ARG A 138 8.14 18.56 -9.39
N ASP A 139 9.33 17.98 -9.31
CA ASP A 139 10.03 17.74 -8.04
C ASP A 139 10.49 19.05 -7.42
N ILE A 140 10.99 19.97 -8.26
CA ILE A 140 11.42 21.31 -7.84
C ILE A 140 10.22 22.16 -7.40
N ILE A 141 9.12 22.12 -8.15
CA ILE A 141 7.85 22.76 -7.78
C ILE A 141 7.30 22.15 -6.48
N ALA A 142 7.38 20.83 -6.30
CA ALA A 142 6.95 20.20 -5.05
C ALA A 142 7.76 20.68 -3.85
N ALA A 143 9.07 20.91 -4.01
CA ALA A 143 9.90 21.49 -2.95
C ALA A 143 9.49 22.94 -2.64
N ALA A 144 9.20 23.75 -3.67
CA ALA A 144 8.70 25.10 -3.48
C ALA A 144 7.32 25.14 -2.79
N ASP A 145 6.38 24.31 -3.25
CA ASP A 145 5.04 24.19 -2.66
C ASP A 145 5.15 23.74 -1.19
N LEU A 146 6.03 22.77 -0.87
CA LEU A 146 6.22 22.30 0.50
C LEU A 146 6.91 23.35 1.38
N PHE A 147 7.84 24.13 0.82
CA PHE A 147 8.45 25.25 1.53
C PHE A 147 7.39 26.27 1.96
N LEU A 148 6.51 26.67 1.05
CA LEU A 148 5.43 27.61 1.35
C LEU A 148 4.45 27.03 2.36
N ALA A 149 4.07 25.76 2.20
CA ALA A 149 3.20 25.07 3.14
C ALA A 149 3.81 25.01 4.55
N CYS A 150 5.12 24.76 4.67
CA CYS A 150 5.82 24.87 5.94
C CYS A 150 5.80 26.31 6.47
N LYS A 151 6.11 27.31 5.64
CA LYS A 151 6.15 28.72 6.08
C LYS A 151 4.78 29.25 6.55
N ASN A 152 3.67 28.63 6.13
CA ASN A 152 2.33 28.93 6.63
C ASN A 152 2.03 28.35 8.02
N VAL A 153 2.79 27.38 8.46
CA VAL A 153 2.72 26.92 9.85
C VAL A 153 3.48 27.94 10.69
N ALA A 154 2.79 28.55 11.65
CA ALA A 154 3.30 29.68 12.45
C ALA A 154 4.63 29.39 13.19
N GLU A 155 4.96 28.11 13.36
CA GLU A 155 6.14 27.64 14.10
C GLU A 155 7.41 27.56 13.24
N PHE A 156 7.31 27.55 11.90
CA PHE A 156 8.49 27.36 11.06
C PHE A 156 9.13 28.69 10.65
N SER A 157 10.41 28.83 11.02
CA SER A 157 11.28 29.86 10.43
C SER A 157 11.53 29.58 8.93
N THR A 158 11.99 30.57 8.18
CA THR A 158 12.41 30.39 6.78
C THR A 158 13.46 29.30 6.63
N HIS A 159 14.39 29.23 7.59
CA HIS A 159 15.43 28.21 7.63
C HIS A 159 14.84 26.80 7.82
N ASP A 160 13.90 26.64 8.75
CA ASP A 160 13.31 25.33 9.04
C ASP A 160 12.36 24.88 7.94
N ALA A 161 11.60 25.80 7.35
CA ALA A 161 10.79 25.54 6.16
C ALA A 161 11.66 25.08 4.99
N PHE A 162 12.83 25.72 4.77
CA PHE A 162 13.78 25.32 3.74
C PHE A 162 14.31 23.90 3.96
N ILE A 163 14.76 23.58 5.17
CA ILE A 163 15.26 22.22 5.49
C ILE A 163 14.16 21.18 5.32
N ASN A 164 12.96 21.46 5.82
CA ASN A 164 11.86 20.52 5.76
C ASN A 164 11.35 20.30 4.34
N SER A 165 11.38 21.32 3.49
CA SER A 165 10.99 21.19 2.08
C SER A 165 11.87 20.20 1.32
N LEU A 166 13.19 20.34 1.41
CA LEU A 166 14.15 19.46 0.73
C LEU A 166 14.18 18.06 1.39
N THR A 167 13.98 18.01 2.70
CA THR A 167 13.91 16.73 3.43
C THR A 167 12.66 15.94 3.01
N GLY A 168 11.48 16.57 2.93
CA GLY A 168 10.24 15.89 2.57
C GLY A 168 10.18 15.40 1.12
N VAL A 169 10.72 16.16 0.17
CA VAL A 169 10.69 15.78 -1.25
C VAL A 169 11.79 14.77 -1.61
N VAL A 170 13.02 15.00 -1.14
CA VAL A 170 14.18 14.23 -1.59
C VAL A 170 14.69 13.28 -0.52
N VAL A 171 14.87 13.72 0.72
CA VAL A 171 15.50 12.86 1.74
C VAL A 171 14.58 11.72 2.17
N ASP A 172 13.29 11.97 2.30
CA ASP A 172 12.29 10.96 2.65
C ASP A 172 12.05 9.96 1.54
N SER A 173 12.25 10.34 0.27
CA SER A 173 12.10 9.45 -0.88
C SER A 173 13.35 8.56 -1.09
N ILE A 174 14.45 8.80 -0.37
CA ILE A 174 15.62 7.89 -0.36
C ILE A 174 15.20 6.53 0.20
N GLY A 175 15.23 5.52 -0.65
CA GLY A 175 14.72 4.17 -0.39
C GLY A 175 13.71 3.73 -1.45
N VAL A 176 12.93 4.69 -1.99
CA VAL A 176 12.01 4.51 -3.13
C VAL A 176 12.75 4.69 -4.47
N LEU A 177 13.74 5.58 -4.49
CA LEU A 177 14.46 5.95 -5.71
C LEU A 177 15.19 4.74 -6.32
N PRO A 178 15.06 4.51 -7.66
CA PRO A 178 15.73 3.39 -8.32
C PRO A 178 17.25 3.58 -8.30
N ALA A 179 17.93 2.69 -7.60
CA ALA A 179 19.38 2.71 -7.45
C ALA A 179 20.07 1.69 -8.35
N ARG A 180 21.24 2.07 -8.88
CA ARG A 180 22.11 1.17 -9.68
C ARG A 180 23.00 0.28 -8.81
N THR A 181 23.31 0.76 -7.61
CA THR A 181 24.22 0.09 -6.67
C THR A 181 23.53 -0.07 -5.32
N THR A 182 23.95 -1.09 -4.57
CA THR A 182 23.51 -1.23 -3.17
C THR A 182 24.06 -0.06 -2.36
N TYR A 183 23.22 0.54 -1.55
CA TYR A 183 23.57 1.70 -0.74
C TYR A 183 22.98 1.58 0.66
N ASN A 184 23.61 2.26 1.61
CA ASN A 184 23.08 2.41 2.95
C ASN A 184 22.25 3.69 3.00
N ALA A 185 20.91 3.55 3.03
CA ALA A 185 19.97 4.66 3.04
C ALA A 185 20.23 5.63 4.21
N ALA A 186 20.46 5.14 5.43
CA ALA A 186 20.70 5.98 6.60
C ALA A 186 21.98 6.84 6.46
N LYS A 187 23.06 6.26 5.92
CA LYS A 187 24.31 7.00 5.65
C LYS A 187 24.12 8.07 4.57
N LEU A 188 23.31 7.77 3.54
CA LEU A 188 23.04 8.70 2.45
C LEU A 188 22.13 9.85 2.91
N LYS A 189 21.06 9.56 3.66
CA LYS A 189 20.21 10.58 4.32
C LYS A 189 21.04 11.54 5.17
N LYS A 190 21.97 11.03 5.99
CA LYS A 190 22.90 11.88 6.76
C LYS A 190 23.78 12.78 5.89
N LYS A 191 24.28 12.27 4.75
CA LYS A 191 25.06 13.09 3.79
C LYS A 191 24.19 14.18 3.14
N CYS A 192 22.97 13.84 2.74
CA CYS A 192 22.03 14.81 2.16
C CYS A 192 21.65 15.89 3.15
N HIS A 193 21.40 15.55 4.42
CA HIS A 193 21.10 16.54 5.45
C HIS A 193 22.27 17.52 5.66
N LYS A 194 23.51 17.02 5.72
CA LYS A 194 24.70 17.89 5.76
C LYS A 194 24.81 18.81 4.54
N MET A 195 24.43 18.33 3.36
CA MET A 195 24.43 19.12 2.13
C MET A 195 23.38 20.24 2.19
N ILE A 196 22.16 19.94 2.68
CA ILE A 196 21.10 20.94 2.88
C ILE A 196 21.60 22.05 3.81
N LEU A 197 22.18 21.69 4.96
CA LEU A 197 22.71 22.65 5.92
C LEU A 197 23.81 23.53 5.32
N SER A 198 24.73 22.96 4.53
CA SER A 198 25.78 23.76 3.87
C SER A 198 25.22 24.75 2.84
N ILE A 199 24.15 24.40 2.13
CA ILE A 199 23.49 25.27 1.16
C ILE A 199 22.70 26.36 1.88
N ALA A 200 22.00 26.02 2.95
CA ALA A 200 21.28 26.98 3.79
C ALA A 200 22.23 28.07 4.32
N GLN A 201 23.40 27.67 4.84
CA GLN A 201 24.43 28.60 5.31
C GLN A 201 24.98 29.50 4.18
N LYS A 202 25.25 28.92 3.00
CA LYS A 202 25.74 29.67 1.83
C LYS A 202 24.78 30.76 1.38
N HIS A 203 23.47 30.48 1.44
CA HIS A 203 22.40 31.40 1.06
C HIS A 203 21.87 32.26 2.22
N GLN A 204 22.63 32.36 3.32
CA GLN A 204 22.30 33.21 4.47
C GLN A 204 20.94 32.87 5.12
N LEU A 205 20.45 31.65 4.95
CA LEU A 205 19.30 31.12 5.67
C LEU A 205 19.82 30.66 7.03
N LEU A 206 19.68 31.51 8.05
CA LEU A 206 20.18 31.25 9.40
C LEU A 206 19.07 30.74 10.32
N PRO A 207 19.38 29.83 11.25
CA PRO A 207 18.41 29.37 12.24
C PRO A 207 17.99 30.53 13.16
N VAL A 208 16.69 30.68 13.36
CA VAL A 208 16.10 31.65 14.31
C VAL A 208 15.69 30.90 15.58
N VAL A 209 15.86 31.53 16.75
CA VAL A 209 15.49 30.95 18.05
C VAL A 209 13.96 30.89 18.18
N GLU A 210 13.47 29.75 18.67
CA GLU A 210 12.06 29.37 18.82
C GLU A 210 11.19 30.43 19.54
N GLN A 211 9.96 30.62 19.05
CA GLN A 211 8.86 31.22 19.81
C GLN A 211 7.96 30.12 20.39
N GLU A 212 7.41 30.35 21.58
CA GLU A 212 6.55 29.40 22.28
C GLU A 212 5.27 29.07 21.51
N ILE A 213 4.85 27.82 21.70
CA ILE A 213 3.75 27.11 21.02
C ILE A 213 2.41 27.77 21.35
N ALA A 214 1.69 28.23 20.34
CA ALA A 214 0.27 28.55 20.46
C ALA A 214 -0.54 27.30 20.07
N GLU A 215 -1.17 26.64 21.05
CA GLU A 215 -2.09 25.53 20.79
C GLU A 215 -3.23 25.98 19.86
N LYS A 216 -3.24 25.50 18.61
CA LYS A 216 -4.40 25.63 17.73
C LYS A 216 -5.47 24.64 18.16
N GLN A 217 -6.67 25.15 18.46
CA GLN A 217 -7.80 24.37 19.02
C GLN A 217 -8.42 23.31 18.09
N ASN A 218 -7.87 23.05 16.90
CA ASN A 218 -8.47 22.11 15.92
C ASN A 218 -7.46 21.30 15.09
N SER A 219 -6.22 21.14 15.57
CA SER A 219 -5.20 20.35 14.89
C SER A 219 -4.39 19.53 15.87
N LEU A 220 -4.08 18.29 15.49
CA LEU A 220 -3.16 17.42 16.21
C LEU A 220 -1.74 17.59 15.66
N PHE A 221 -0.77 17.82 16.53
CA PHE A 221 0.62 18.02 16.12
C PHE A 221 1.42 16.72 16.21
N PHE A 222 2.15 16.42 15.15
CA PHE A 222 3.27 15.48 15.18
C PHE A 222 4.54 16.29 14.99
N GLY A 223 5.34 16.43 16.07
CA GLY A 223 6.43 17.42 16.10
C GLY A 223 5.87 18.81 15.83
N ASN A 224 6.41 19.49 14.82
CA ASN A 224 5.99 20.84 14.43
C ASN A 224 5.02 20.81 13.23
N PHE A 225 4.44 19.64 12.91
CA PHE A 225 3.54 19.49 11.76
C PHE A 225 2.09 19.30 12.23
N PRO A 226 1.19 20.26 11.94
CA PRO A 226 -0.22 20.11 12.27
C PRO A 226 -0.91 19.17 11.27
N ILE A 227 -1.79 18.33 11.79
CA ILE A 227 -2.81 17.60 11.03
C ILE A 227 -4.17 18.08 11.51
N GLU A 228 -4.99 18.58 10.61
CA GLU A 228 -6.34 19.05 10.93
C GLU A 228 -7.20 17.92 11.49
N LEU A 229 -8.12 18.24 12.39
CA LEU A 229 -9.07 17.25 12.90
C LEU A 229 -10.23 17.05 11.91
N GLY A 230 -10.57 15.80 11.68
CA GLY A 230 -11.71 15.38 10.87
C GLY A 230 -13.04 15.45 11.61
N LYS A 231 -14.10 14.97 10.93
CA LYS A 231 -15.49 15.05 11.41
C LYS A 231 -15.85 14.01 12.49
N LEU A 232 -15.07 12.93 12.61
CA LEU A 232 -15.33 11.83 13.55
C LEU A 232 -14.67 12.10 14.90
N PRO A 233 -15.18 11.50 16.00
CA PRO A 233 -14.53 11.61 17.30
C PRO A 233 -13.13 11.00 17.24
N THR A 234 -12.17 11.64 17.91
CA THR A 234 -10.80 11.14 18.01
C THR A 234 -10.75 9.93 18.94
N GLU A 235 -10.10 8.86 18.50
CA GLU A 235 -9.99 7.61 19.27
C GLU A 235 -8.54 7.33 19.69
N THR A 236 -8.35 6.89 20.93
CA THR A 236 -7.06 6.33 21.38
C THR A 236 -6.89 4.91 20.83
N VAL A 237 -5.89 4.70 19.98
CA VAL A 237 -5.62 3.39 19.36
C VAL A 237 -4.77 2.53 20.31
N LYS A 238 -5.42 1.68 21.12
CA LYS A 238 -4.72 0.80 22.08
C LYS A 238 -3.69 -0.14 21.45
N GLN A 239 -3.90 -0.53 20.19
CA GLN A 239 -3.07 -1.50 19.47
C GLN A 239 -1.93 -0.86 18.66
N TYR A 240 -1.73 0.46 18.75
CA TYR A 240 -0.71 1.17 17.97
C TYR A 240 -0.02 2.24 18.81
N SER A 241 1.30 2.21 18.85
CA SER A 241 2.10 3.12 19.67
C SER A 241 2.88 4.12 18.82
N PHE A 242 2.38 5.36 18.79
CA PHE A 242 3.07 6.48 18.16
C PHE A 242 4.35 6.90 18.88
N SER A 243 4.52 6.50 20.14
CA SER A 243 5.68 6.89 20.96
C SER A 243 6.94 6.07 20.67
N THR A 244 6.89 5.13 19.73
CA THR A 244 8.08 4.37 19.35
C THR A 244 8.95 5.18 18.40
N PRO A 245 10.29 5.20 18.59
CA PRO A 245 11.18 6.10 17.84
C PRO A 245 10.99 6.07 16.32
N THR A 246 10.90 4.88 15.72
CA THR A 246 10.74 4.77 14.25
C THR A 246 9.33 5.12 13.81
N THR A 247 8.31 4.78 14.59
CA THR A 247 6.92 5.13 14.28
C THR A 247 6.70 6.62 14.35
N GLU A 248 7.23 7.28 15.38
CA GLU A 248 7.18 8.72 15.54
C GLU A 248 7.81 9.42 14.34
N GLN A 249 9.02 8.99 13.94
CA GLN A 249 9.70 9.52 12.76
C GLN A 249 8.92 9.26 11.46
N ASN A 250 8.35 8.07 11.28
CA ASN A 250 7.53 7.78 10.11
C ASN A 250 6.23 8.61 10.11
N ALA A 251 5.60 8.82 11.28
CA ALA A 251 4.43 9.67 11.44
C ALA A 251 4.76 11.14 11.10
N LEU A 252 5.91 11.65 11.56
CA LEU A 252 6.42 12.98 11.20
C LEU A 252 6.57 13.17 9.69
N ARG A 253 7.11 12.17 8.99
CA ARG A 253 7.25 12.21 7.52
C ARG A 253 5.89 12.29 6.83
N VAL A 254 4.92 11.51 7.30
CA VAL A 254 3.55 11.54 6.77
C VAL A 254 2.87 12.87 7.10
N ALA A 255 3.00 13.39 8.32
CA ALA A 255 2.46 14.68 8.74
C ALA A 255 3.01 15.83 7.89
N ARG A 256 4.33 15.83 7.63
CA ARG A 256 4.95 16.80 6.72
C ARG A 256 4.40 16.70 5.29
N ALA A 257 4.24 15.49 4.76
CA ALA A 257 3.70 15.31 3.42
C ALA A 257 2.22 15.70 3.32
N LEU A 258 1.45 15.59 4.41
CA LEU A 258 0.06 16.01 4.49
C LEU A 258 -0.14 17.52 4.36
N LEU A 259 0.91 18.33 4.55
CA LEU A 259 0.88 19.75 4.25
C LEU A 259 0.66 20.04 2.76
N LEU A 260 0.97 19.08 1.88
CA LEU A 260 0.71 19.19 0.45
C LEU A 260 -0.65 18.58 0.12
N GLU A 261 -1.38 19.24 -0.78
CA GLU A 261 -2.59 18.70 -1.41
C GLU A 261 -2.29 17.66 -2.51
N LYS A 262 -1.38 16.73 -2.23
CA LYS A 262 -0.99 15.66 -3.15
C LYS A 262 -1.24 14.29 -2.53
N PRO A 263 -1.56 13.28 -3.34
CA PRO A 263 -1.56 11.89 -2.90
C PRO A 263 -0.21 11.48 -2.30
N ILE A 264 -0.23 10.64 -1.26
CA ILE A 264 0.99 10.20 -0.55
C ILE A 264 1.25 8.73 -0.86
N MET A 265 2.45 8.42 -1.32
CA MET A 265 2.93 7.05 -1.52
C MET A 265 3.84 6.63 -0.38
N LEU A 266 3.57 5.48 0.22
CA LEU A 266 4.36 4.86 1.26
C LEU A 266 4.99 3.57 0.72
N GLU A 267 6.31 3.55 0.61
CA GLU A 267 7.05 2.35 0.23
C GLU A 267 8.02 1.93 1.35
N GLY A 268 8.12 0.63 1.59
CA GLY A 268 8.96 0.08 2.65
C GLY A 268 8.80 -1.43 2.76
N SER A 269 9.60 -2.09 3.59
CA SER A 269 9.55 -3.56 3.74
C SER A 269 8.21 -4.05 4.32
N PRO A 270 7.87 -5.34 4.18
CA PRO A 270 6.64 -5.91 4.68
C PRO A 270 6.70 -5.89 6.20
N GLY A 271 5.57 -5.58 6.84
CA GLY A 271 5.53 -5.49 8.30
C GLY A 271 6.19 -4.24 8.90
N ALA A 272 6.65 -3.27 8.09
CA ALA A 272 7.13 -1.96 8.58
C ALA A 272 6.01 -1.04 9.11
N GLY A 273 4.75 -1.50 9.17
CA GLY A 273 3.64 -0.74 9.73
C GLY A 273 3.01 0.31 8.82
N LYS A 274 3.27 0.29 7.49
CA LYS A 274 2.75 1.28 6.51
C LYS A 274 1.24 1.51 6.60
N SER A 275 0.45 0.46 6.39
CA SER A 275 -1.02 0.55 6.43
C SER A 275 -1.52 0.83 7.86
N SER A 276 -0.86 0.23 8.87
CA SER A 276 -1.20 0.45 10.28
C SER A 276 -1.00 1.90 10.71
N LEU A 277 0.03 2.57 10.20
CA LEU A 277 0.31 3.98 10.46
C LEU A 277 -0.83 4.87 9.96
N ILE A 278 -1.27 4.69 8.70
CA ILE A 278 -2.36 5.49 8.13
C ILE A 278 -3.69 5.21 8.84
N VAL A 279 -3.98 3.94 9.15
CA VAL A 279 -5.18 3.57 9.92
C VAL A 279 -5.17 4.21 11.31
N ALA A 280 -4.03 4.19 12.00
CA ALA A 280 -3.91 4.82 13.30
C ALA A 280 -4.03 6.35 13.21
N LEU A 281 -3.38 6.97 12.23
CA LEU A 281 -3.44 8.42 12.01
C LEU A 281 -4.88 8.88 11.74
N ALA A 282 -5.62 8.18 10.88
CA ALA A 282 -7.01 8.51 10.58
C ALA A 282 -7.88 8.46 11.84
N LYS A 283 -7.73 7.44 12.69
CA LYS A 283 -8.48 7.31 13.95
C LYS A 283 -8.17 8.41 14.97
N VAL A 284 -6.88 8.70 15.18
CA VAL A 284 -6.48 9.72 16.16
C VAL A 284 -6.85 11.12 15.68
N THR A 285 -6.88 11.36 14.37
CA THR A 285 -7.26 12.65 13.78
C THR A 285 -8.75 12.77 13.46
N GLY A 286 -9.57 11.74 13.68
CA GLY A 286 -11.02 11.81 13.44
C GLY A 286 -11.42 11.78 11.95
N HIS A 287 -10.60 11.18 11.09
CA HIS A 287 -10.91 11.00 9.67
C HIS A 287 -11.52 9.63 9.37
N SER A 288 -12.58 9.62 8.55
CA SER A 288 -13.10 8.39 7.95
C SER A 288 -12.07 7.83 6.97
N LEU A 289 -11.81 6.53 7.01
CA LEU A 289 -10.82 5.87 6.16
C LEU A 289 -11.43 4.68 5.43
N VAL A 290 -11.39 4.71 4.11
CA VAL A 290 -11.74 3.59 3.23
C VAL A 290 -10.44 2.88 2.82
N ARG A 291 -10.30 1.62 3.22
CA ARG A 291 -9.13 0.80 2.90
C ARG A 291 -9.47 -0.22 1.82
N LEU A 292 -8.69 -0.22 0.74
CA LEU A 292 -8.84 -1.13 -0.39
C LEU A 292 -7.50 -1.81 -0.65
N ASN A 293 -7.55 -3.11 -0.90
CA ASN A 293 -6.36 -3.87 -1.30
C ASN A 293 -6.48 -4.19 -2.78
N LEU A 294 -5.48 -3.77 -3.56
CA LEU A 294 -5.49 -3.92 -5.01
C LEU A 294 -4.87 -5.26 -5.45
N SER A 295 -5.35 -5.79 -6.56
CA SER A 295 -4.87 -7.01 -7.19
C SER A 295 -4.99 -6.94 -8.71
N ASP A 296 -4.42 -7.91 -9.42
CA ASP A 296 -4.51 -7.98 -10.90
C ASP A 296 -5.95 -8.33 -11.36
N GLN A 297 -6.81 -8.80 -10.46
CA GLN A 297 -8.24 -9.08 -10.69
C GLN A 297 -9.16 -7.94 -10.27
N THR A 298 -8.62 -6.84 -9.73
CA THR A 298 -9.44 -5.67 -9.40
C THR A 298 -9.79 -4.92 -10.68
N ASP A 299 -11.07 -4.59 -10.88
CA ASP A 299 -11.55 -3.81 -12.02
C ASP A 299 -12.01 -2.39 -11.62
N LEU A 300 -12.14 -1.50 -12.61
CA LEU A 300 -12.62 -0.13 -12.38
C LEU A 300 -14.05 -0.08 -11.81
N SER A 301 -14.88 -1.06 -12.18
CA SER A 301 -16.25 -1.24 -11.66
C SER A 301 -16.27 -1.52 -10.15
N ASP A 302 -15.24 -2.18 -9.63
CA ASP A 302 -15.11 -2.49 -8.20
C ASP A 302 -14.68 -1.27 -7.39
N LEU A 303 -14.06 -0.29 -8.05
CA LEU A 303 -13.52 0.92 -7.42
C LEU A 303 -14.50 2.10 -7.49
N PHE A 304 -15.01 2.39 -8.68
CA PHE A 304 -15.85 3.56 -8.94
C PHE A 304 -17.34 3.24 -8.90
N GLY A 305 -17.73 2.01 -9.20
CA GLY A 305 -19.11 1.56 -9.20
C GLY A 305 -19.52 0.93 -10.52
N HIS A 306 -20.71 0.33 -10.51
CA HIS A 306 -21.30 -0.32 -11.67
C HIS A 306 -22.82 -0.33 -11.55
N ASP A 307 -23.49 -0.58 -12.67
CA ASP A 307 -24.93 -0.79 -12.68
C ASP A 307 -25.28 -2.18 -12.17
N VAL A 308 -26.09 -2.22 -11.11
CA VAL A 308 -26.55 -3.45 -10.47
C VAL A 308 -27.99 -3.73 -10.90
N PRO A 309 -28.32 -4.98 -11.29
CA PRO A 309 -29.69 -5.36 -11.60
C PRO A 309 -30.53 -5.43 -10.32
N ILE A 310 -31.62 -4.68 -10.28
CA ILE A 310 -32.62 -4.69 -9.23
C ILE A 310 -33.91 -5.26 -9.79
N SER A 311 -34.43 -6.30 -9.13
CA SER A 311 -35.76 -6.82 -9.43
C SER A 311 -36.80 -5.92 -8.78
N LYS A 312 -37.60 -5.26 -9.60
CA LYS A 312 -38.76 -4.50 -9.15
C LYS A 312 -39.85 -5.46 -8.64
N PRO A 313 -40.78 -5.00 -7.79
CA PRO A 313 -41.88 -5.83 -7.28
C PRO A 313 -42.78 -6.44 -8.36
N ASP A 314 -42.77 -5.88 -9.57
CA ASP A 314 -43.48 -6.37 -10.76
C ASP A 314 -42.73 -7.49 -11.52
N GLY A 315 -41.55 -7.91 -11.03
CA GLY A 315 -40.71 -8.92 -11.65
C GLY A 315 -39.82 -8.40 -12.79
N THR A 316 -39.91 -7.11 -13.14
CA THR A 316 -39.03 -6.51 -14.16
C THR A 316 -37.64 -6.24 -13.59
N ILE A 317 -36.61 -6.46 -14.41
CA ILE A 317 -35.22 -6.15 -14.04
C ILE A 317 -34.93 -4.72 -14.47
N SER A 318 -34.58 -3.86 -13.53
CA SER A 318 -34.07 -2.51 -13.80
C SER A 318 -32.64 -2.38 -13.32
N PHE A 319 -31.81 -1.64 -14.05
CA PHE A 319 -30.44 -1.36 -13.64
C PHE A 319 -30.40 -0.07 -12.82
N GLN A 320 -29.71 -0.11 -11.68
CA GLN A 320 -29.43 1.05 -10.86
C GLN A 320 -27.94 1.13 -10.57
N TRP A 321 -27.37 2.30 -10.77
CA TRP A 321 -25.99 2.57 -10.42
C TRP A 321 -25.75 2.38 -8.93
N GLN A 322 -24.75 1.58 -8.60
CA GLN A 322 -24.20 1.44 -7.26
C GLN A 322 -22.80 2.05 -7.22
N ASP A 323 -22.63 3.05 -6.35
CA ASP A 323 -21.33 3.66 -6.14
C ASP A 323 -20.31 2.66 -5.59
N GLY A 324 -19.12 2.66 -6.19
CA GLY A 324 -17.97 1.94 -5.67
C GLY A 324 -17.37 2.64 -4.43
N PRO A 325 -16.49 1.95 -3.71
CA PRO A 325 -15.88 2.44 -2.48
C PRO A 325 -15.10 3.75 -2.66
N ILE A 326 -14.40 3.93 -3.79
CA ILE A 326 -13.65 5.16 -4.06
C ILE A 326 -14.61 6.31 -4.34
N LEU A 327 -15.62 6.10 -5.19
CA LEU A 327 -16.59 7.14 -5.51
C LEU A 327 -17.38 7.58 -4.27
N LYS A 328 -17.77 6.63 -3.43
CA LYS A 328 -18.43 6.91 -2.14
C LYS A 328 -17.52 7.73 -1.22
N ALA A 329 -16.25 7.34 -1.09
CA ALA A 329 -15.28 8.07 -0.28
C ALA A 329 -15.06 9.51 -0.78
N ILE A 330 -14.99 9.73 -2.10
CA ILE A 330 -14.88 11.05 -2.70
C ILE A 330 -16.11 11.91 -2.36
N LYS A 331 -17.33 11.35 -2.47
CA LYS A 331 -18.58 12.05 -2.14
C LYS A 331 -18.68 12.43 -0.65
N GLU A 332 -18.17 11.58 0.23
CA GLU A 332 -18.23 11.77 1.68
C GLU A 332 -17.08 12.62 2.24
N GLY A 333 -16.00 12.79 1.46
CA GLY A 333 -14.77 13.42 1.93
C GLY A 333 -14.02 12.54 2.93
N SER A 334 -13.85 11.25 2.59
CA SER A 334 -13.10 10.27 3.40
C SER A 334 -11.66 10.13 2.89
N TRP A 335 -10.75 9.78 3.78
CA TRP A 335 -9.42 9.32 3.38
C TRP A 335 -9.52 7.96 2.68
N ILE A 336 -8.63 7.72 1.71
CA ILE A 336 -8.61 6.49 0.92
C ILE A 336 -7.21 5.88 1.02
N LEU A 337 -7.11 4.63 1.46
CA LEU A 337 -5.87 3.86 1.53
C LEU A 337 -5.90 2.72 0.50
N LEU A 338 -4.99 2.78 -0.47
CA LEU A 338 -4.78 1.77 -1.51
C LEU A 338 -3.56 0.91 -1.16
N ASP A 339 -3.77 -0.33 -0.71
CA ASP A 339 -2.71 -1.30 -0.43
C ASP A 339 -2.31 -2.11 -1.68
N GLU A 340 -1.04 -2.53 -1.73
CA GLU A 340 -0.42 -3.34 -2.79
C GLU A 340 -0.65 -2.78 -4.20
N MET A 341 -0.48 -1.47 -4.37
CA MET A 341 -0.76 -0.81 -5.65
C MET A 341 0.06 -1.34 -6.84
N ASN A 342 1.22 -1.93 -6.59
CA ASN A 342 2.05 -2.59 -7.61
C ASN A 342 1.55 -3.97 -8.05
N LEU A 343 0.47 -4.48 -7.45
CA LEU A 343 -0.25 -5.66 -7.91
C LEU A 343 -1.46 -5.31 -8.79
N ALA A 344 -1.86 -4.04 -8.86
CA ALA A 344 -2.99 -3.61 -9.67
C ALA A 344 -2.75 -3.81 -11.17
N SER A 345 -3.84 -4.05 -11.92
CA SER A 345 -3.82 -4.08 -13.38
C SER A 345 -3.52 -2.69 -13.95
N GLN A 346 -2.99 -2.64 -15.18
CA GLN A 346 -2.63 -1.38 -15.82
C GLN A 346 -3.85 -0.48 -16.08
N SER A 347 -4.99 -1.06 -16.45
CA SER A 347 -6.26 -0.36 -16.65
C SER A 347 -6.74 0.33 -15.37
N VAL A 348 -6.59 -0.34 -14.22
CA VAL A 348 -6.92 0.26 -12.91
C VAL A 348 -6.00 1.44 -12.58
N LEU A 349 -4.69 1.29 -12.76
CA LEU A 349 -3.73 2.39 -12.54
C LEU A 349 -4.05 3.58 -13.45
N GLU A 350 -4.43 3.32 -14.70
CA GLU A 350 -4.83 4.35 -15.65
C GLU A 350 -6.12 5.06 -15.24
N GLY A 351 -7.15 4.32 -14.83
CA GLY A 351 -8.40 4.93 -14.34
C GLY A 351 -8.18 5.79 -13.09
N LEU A 352 -7.28 5.37 -12.21
CA LEU A 352 -6.90 6.12 -11.01
C LEU A 352 -6.08 7.39 -11.32
N ASN A 353 -5.48 7.53 -12.50
CA ASN A 353 -4.72 8.74 -12.85
C ASN A 353 -5.56 10.02 -12.73
N SER A 354 -6.84 9.93 -13.08
CA SER A 354 -7.79 11.04 -12.95
C SER A 354 -7.89 11.55 -11.50
N CYS A 355 -7.79 10.64 -10.53
CA CYS A 355 -7.87 10.96 -9.10
C CYS A 355 -6.61 11.64 -8.55
N PHE A 356 -5.46 11.45 -9.21
CA PHE A 356 -4.17 11.97 -8.77
C PHE A 356 -3.68 13.16 -9.59
N ASP A 357 -4.47 13.58 -10.58
CA ASP A 357 -4.12 14.71 -11.43
C ASP A 357 -4.39 16.04 -10.73
N PHE A 358 -3.69 17.10 -11.15
CA PHE A 358 -3.83 18.44 -10.58
C PHE A 358 -5.24 19.04 -10.72
N ARG A 359 -6.04 18.46 -11.63
CA ARG A 359 -7.43 18.86 -11.87
C ARG A 359 -8.36 18.45 -10.73
N GLN A 360 -7.98 17.45 -9.92
CA GLN A 360 -8.80 16.93 -8.82
C GLN A 360 -10.25 16.59 -9.26
N GLU A 361 -10.41 16.05 -10.46
CA GLU A 361 -11.72 15.70 -11.03
C GLU A 361 -11.73 14.23 -11.48
N LEU A 362 -12.68 13.45 -10.97
CA LEU A 362 -12.99 12.11 -11.45
C LEU A 362 -14.17 12.18 -12.42
N PHE A 363 -13.96 11.74 -13.67
CA PHE A 363 -15.03 11.59 -14.64
C PHE A 363 -15.43 10.12 -14.76
N ILE A 364 -16.73 9.84 -14.62
CA ILE A 364 -17.30 8.49 -14.79
C ILE A 364 -18.18 8.51 -16.04
N ALA A 365 -17.79 7.70 -17.03
CA ALA A 365 -18.39 7.70 -18.36
C ALA A 365 -19.83 7.18 -18.33
N GLU A 366 -20.08 6.14 -17.54
CA GLU A 366 -21.37 5.47 -17.36
C GLU A 366 -22.43 6.44 -16.79
N LEU A 367 -22.01 7.33 -15.90
CA LEU A 367 -22.86 8.37 -15.33
C LEU A 367 -22.87 9.66 -16.15
N ASN A 368 -21.94 9.80 -17.11
CA ASN A 368 -21.62 11.04 -17.81
C ASN A 368 -21.48 12.24 -16.83
N LYS A 369 -20.82 12.02 -15.69
CA LYS A 369 -20.70 12.99 -14.60
C LYS A 369 -19.26 13.14 -14.13
N LYS A 370 -18.95 14.37 -13.73
CA LYS A 370 -17.70 14.73 -13.06
C LYS A 370 -17.94 14.85 -11.55
N PHE A 371 -16.99 14.36 -10.78
CA PHE A 371 -16.94 14.44 -9.33
C PHE A 371 -15.67 15.18 -8.94
N ILE A 372 -15.81 16.28 -8.20
CA ILE A 372 -14.68 17.06 -7.71
C ILE A 372 -14.15 16.40 -6.45
N ILE A 373 -12.85 16.13 -6.42
CA ILE A 373 -12.12 15.59 -5.28
C ILE A 373 -11.66 16.77 -4.45
N ASN A 374 -12.35 17.07 -3.36
CA ASN A 374 -11.89 18.11 -2.44
C ASN A 374 -10.69 17.58 -1.65
N SER A 375 -9.47 17.99 -2.02
CA SER A 375 -8.20 17.59 -1.40
C SER A 375 -8.14 17.86 0.10
N ASP A 376 -8.87 18.87 0.60
CA ASP A 376 -8.90 19.23 2.02
C ASP A 376 -9.61 18.17 2.88
N GLN A 377 -10.60 17.46 2.29
CA GLN A 377 -11.39 16.46 3.00
C GLN A 377 -11.03 15.03 2.56
N CYS A 378 -10.73 14.83 1.28
CA CYS A 378 -10.45 13.54 0.67
C CYS A 378 -8.97 13.43 0.31
N ARG A 379 -8.20 12.68 1.12
CA ARG A 379 -6.78 12.43 0.89
C ARG A 379 -6.52 10.98 0.45
N PHE A 380 -5.72 10.81 -0.59
CA PHE A 380 -5.28 9.50 -1.07
C PHE A 380 -3.93 9.10 -0.47
N PHE A 381 -3.88 7.89 0.06
CA PHE A 381 -2.68 7.20 0.50
C PHE A 381 -2.53 5.92 -0.30
N ALA A 382 -1.32 5.63 -0.76
CA ALA A 382 -1.02 4.39 -1.44
C ALA A 382 0.16 3.71 -0.76
N CYS A 383 0.07 2.40 -0.57
CA CYS A 383 1.10 1.59 0.06
C CYS A 383 1.61 0.54 -0.93
N GLN A 384 2.93 0.39 -1.02
CA GLN A 384 3.53 -0.70 -1.79
C GLN A 384 4.76 -1.28 -1.08
N ASN A 385 5.08 -2.52 -1.43
CA ASN A 385 6.35 -3.13 -1.07
C ASN A 385 7.33 -2.99 -2.25
N PRO A 386 8.64 -2.87 -2.00
CA PRO A 386 9.64 -2.80 -3.06
C PRO A 386 9.57 -3.99 -4.02
N GLN A 387 9.87 -3.75 -5.30
CA GLN A 387 9.84 -4.77 -6.36
C GLN A 387 10.76 -5.96 -6.09
N THR A 388 11.85 -5.75 -5.34
CA THR A 388 12.83 -6.78 -5.00
C THR A 388 12.28 -7.88 -4.09
N GLN A 389 11.05 -7.73 -3.57
CA GLN A 389 10.44 -8.65 -2.60
C GLN A 389 9.50 -9.69 -3.21
N GLY A 390 9.63 -9.97 -4.51
CA GLY A 390 8.90 -11.04 -5.19
C GLY A 390 7.39 -10.79 -5.30
N GLY A 391 6.64 -11.83 -5.69
CA GLY A 391 5.18 -11.82 -5.73
C GLY A 391 4.53 -11.14 -6.94
N ASN A 392 5.13 -11.23 -8.14
CA ASN A 392 4.62 -10.64 -9.40
C ASN A 392 4.40 -9.12 -9.36
N ARG A 393 5.05 -8.42 -8.42
CA ARG A 393 4.98 -6.96 -8.27
C ARG A 393 5.58 -6.27 -9.49
N ARG A 394 4.78 -5.41 -10.13
CA ARG A 394 5.19 -4.66 -11.32
C ARG A 394 5.81 -3.32 -10.94
N ALA A 395 6.70 -2.83 -11.79
CA ALA A 395 7.20 -1.47 -11.66
C ALA A 395 6.12 -0.47 -12.04
N LEU A 396 5.81 0.47 -11.16
CA LEU A 396 4.90 1.56 -11.48
C LEU A 396 5.55 2.54 -12.47
N PRO A 397 4.81 3.05 -13.47
CA PRO A 397 5.34 4.05 -14.41
C PRO A 397 5.83 5.31 -13.69
N LYS A 398 6.93 5.91 -14.16
CA LYS A 398 7.48 7.14 -13.55
C LYS A 398 6.47 8.31 -13.63
N SER A 399 5.70 8.41 -14.71
CA SER A 399 4.64 9.43 -14.84
C SER A 399 3.57 9.31 -13.76
N PHE A 400 3.25 8.08 -13.34
CA PHE A 400 2.32 7.79 -12.26
C PHE A 400 2.93 8.18 -10.91
N LEU A 401 4.16 7.73 -10.62
CA LEU A 401 4.86 8.04 -9.37
C LEU A 401 5.07 9.54 -9.14
N ASN A 402 5.32 10.31 -10.21
CA ASN A 402 5.51 11.77 -10.15
C ASN A 402 4.24 12.54 -9.72
N ARG A 403 3.08 11.88 -9.62
CA ARG A 403 1.83 12.46 -9.09
C ARG A 403 1.72 12.31 -7.57
N PHE A 404 2.57 11.49 -6.95
CA PHE A 404 2.59 11.24 -5.52
C PHE A 404 3.76 11.96 -4.84
N THR A 405 3.55 12.34 -3.58
CA THR A 405 4.64 12.58 -2.64
C THR A 405 5.12 11.23 -2.11
N SER A 406 6.32 10.81 -2.48
CA SER A 406 6.85 9.48 -2.13
C SER A 406 7.64 9.49 -0.82
N ILE A 407 7.24 8.65 0.13
CA ILE A 407 7.88 8.48 1.44
C ILE A 407 8.37 7.06 1.60
N TYR A 408 9.65 6.92 1.97
CA TYR A 408 10.19 5.67 2.44
C TYR A 408 9.92 5.46 3.94
N ILE A 409 9.14 4.43 4.24
CA ILE A 409 8.83 4.00 5.60
C ILE A 409 9.96 3.11 6.11
N GLU A 410 10.61 3.57 7.18
CA GLU A 410 11.72 2.84 7.76
C GLU A 410 11.22 1.61 8.55
N PRO A 411 11.95 0.48 8.45
CA PRO A 411 11.62 -0.72 9.21
C PRO A 411 11.89 -0.51 10.69
N PHE A 412 11.11 -1.18 11.53
CA PHE A 412 11.27 -1.16 12.98
C PHE A 412 12.67 -1.57 13.44
N ILE A 413 13.19 -0.85 14.42
CA ILE A 413 14.40 -1.17 15.15
C ILE A 413 14.09 -1.98 16.41
N ALA A 414 15.12 -2.57 17.02
CA ALA A 414 14.95 -3.39 18.22
C ALA A 414 14.33 -2.63 19.42
N GLN A 415 14.56 -1.32 19.51
CA GLN A 415 13.94 -0.49 20.53
C GLN A 415 12.41 -0.38 20.33
N ASP A 416 11.94 -0.28 19.08
CA ASP A 416 10.50 -0.27 18.78
C ASP A 416 9.86 -1.59 19.17
N PHE A 417 10.49 -2.71 18.82
CA PHE A 417 9.99 -4.03 19.22
C PHE A 417 9.87 -4.15 20.74
N SER A 418 10.87 -3.67 21.48
CA SER A 418 10.84 -3.71 22.95
C SER A 418 9.68 -2.88 23.49
N LEU A 419 9.51 -1.64 23.04
CA LEU A 419 8.44 -0.77 23.50
C LEU A 419 7.05 -1.33 23.20
N ILE A 420 6.83 -1.85 21.99
CA ILE A 420 5.52 -2.42 21.60
C ILE A 420 5.26 -3.72 22.37
N LEU A 421 6.24 -4.63 22.47
CA LEU A 421 6.04 -5.91 23.16
C LEU A 421 5.91 -5.74 24.68
N ASN A 422 6.55 -4.74 25.28
CA ASN A 422 6.39 -4.46 26.71
C ASN A 422 4.99 -3.91 27.06
N GLN A 423 4.26 -3.34 26.10
CA GLN A 423 2.85 -2.97 26.31
C GLN A 423 1.97 -4.23 26.34
N GLU A 424 2.25 -5.22 25.50
CA GLU A 424 1.51 -6.49 25.43
C GLU A 424 1.91 -7.47 26.56
N LEU A 425 3.17 -7.46 27.00
CA LEU A 425 3.72 -8.31 28.06
C LEU A 425 4.45 -7.49 29.15
N PRO A 426 3.72 -6.77 30.03
CA PRO A 426 4.33 -5.86 31.00
C PRO A 426 5.28 -6.53 32.00
N ASP A 427 4.95 -7.75 32.43
CA ASP A 427 5.64 -8.46 33.51
C ASP A 427 6.88 -9.24 33.05
N SER A 428 7.16 -9.28 31.74
CA SER A 428 8.09 -10.24 31.12
C SER A 428 9.21 -9.59 30.29
N ARG A 429 9.75 -8.45 30.76
CA ARG A 429 10.78 -7.68 30.02
C ARG A 429 12.01 -8.50 29.57
N LEU A 430 12.54 -9.37 30.43
CA LEU A 430 13.69 -10.22 30.10
C LEU A 430 13.35 -11.23 28.98
N ILE A 431 12.12 -11.74 28.97
CA ILE A 431 11.64 -12.65 27.92
C ILE A 431 11.51 -11.88 26.60
N VAL A 432 10.97 -10.65 26.63
CA VAL A 432 10.87 -9.78 25.45
C VAL A 432 12.24 -9.52 24.82
N GLU A 433 13.27 -9.19 25.61
CA GLU A 433 14.63 -9.01 25.11
C GLU A 433 15.18 -10.29 24.43
N LYS A 434 14.94 -11.45 25.03
CA LYS A 434 15.32 -12.75 24.45
C LYS A 434 14.56 -13.05 23.16
N MET A 435 13.26 -12.74 23.09
CA MET A 435 12.44 -12.90 21.88
C MET A 435 12.96 -12.03 20.72
N ILE A 436 13.29 -10.76 20.99
CA ILE A 436 13.84 -9.84 19.99
C ILE A 436 15.20 -10.33 19.50
N ARG A 437 16.05 -10.79 20.42
CA ARG A 437 17.34 -11.38 20.06
C ARG A 437 17.16 -12.61 19.17
N PHE A 438 16.25 -13.52 19.55
CA PHE A 438 15.96 -14.72 18.77
C PHE A 438 15.45 -14.39 17.36
N ASN A 439 14.51 -13.46 17.23
CA ASN A 439 13.99 -13.01 15.93
C ASN A 439 15.11 -12.50 15.01
N ARG A 440 16.06 -11.71 15.55
CA ARG A 440 17.23 -11.21 14.78
C ARG A 440 18.16 -12.34 14.32
N GLU A 441 18.49 -13.27 15.21
CA GLU A 441 19.35 -14.41 14.89
C GLU A 441 18.67 -15.31 13.84
N MET A 442 17.37 -15.56 13.97
CA MET A 442 16.58 -16.31 13.00
C MET A 442 16.55 -15.64 11.61
N GLN A 443 16.37 -14.32 11.56
CA GLN A 443 16.43 -13.58 10.30
C GLN A 443 17.82 -13.69 9.64
N THR A 444 18.89 -13.71 10.44
CA THR A 444 20.27 -13.86 9.97
C THR A 444 20.53 -15.27 9.46
N LEU A 445 20.06 -16.29 10.18
CA LEU A 445 20.18 -17.70 9.81
C LEU A 445 19.50 -17.98 8.47
N VAL A 446 18.25 -17.54 8.31
CA VAL A 446 17.48 -17.73 7.06
C VAL A 446 18.16 -17.03 5.88
N LYS A 447 18.64 -15.79 6.05
CA LYS A 447 19.36 -15.07 4.99
C LYS A 447 20.64 -15.76 4.54
N LYS A 448 21.35 -16.39 5.47
CA LYS A 448 22.63 -17.06 5.19
C LYS A 448 22.43 -18.43 4.54
N GLU A 449 21.50 -19.22 5.05
CA GLU A 449 21.39 -20.64 4.72
C GLU A 449 20.23 -20.96 3.77
N CYS A 450 19.31 -20.02 3.58
CA CYS A 450 18.14 -20.17 2.73
C CYS A 450 17.91 -18.92 1.84
N PRO A 451 18.86 -18.56 0.95
CA PRO A 451 18.78 -17.35 0.14
C PRO A 451 17.61 -17.31 -0.87
N GLY A 452 16.89 -18.43 -1.06
CA GLY A 452 15.71 -18.52 -1.93
C GLY A 452 14.36 -18.51 -1.21
N ILE A 453 14.32 -18.35 0.12
CA ILE A 453 13.07 -18.23 0.87
C ILE A 453 12.62 -16.78 0.88
N GLU A 454 11.42 -16.51 0.36
CA GLU A 454 10.88 -15.15 0.19
C GLU A 454 10.18 -14.58 1.45
N PHE A 455 10.08 -15.34 2.56
CA PHE A 455 9.45 -14.82 3.77
C PHE A 455 10.48 -14.23 4.74
N GLU A 456 10.10 -13.13 5.39
CA GLU A 456 10.88 -12.49 6.46
C GLU A 456 10.13 -12.58 7.79
N PHE A 457 10.88 -12.77 8.89
CA PHE A 457 10.32 -12.63 10.22
C PHE A 457 10.16 -11.15 10.56
N ASN A 458 8.97 -10.77 11.02
CA ASN A 458 8.62 -9.37 11.26
C ASN A 458 7.84 -9.21 12.57
N MET A 459 7.39 -7.97 12.86
CA MET A 459 6.68 -7.65 14.09
C MET A 459 5.42 -8.50 14.31
N ARG A 460 4.75 -8.93 13.24
CA ARG A 460 3.56 -9.79 13.33
C ARG A 460 3.87 -11.14 13.98
N ASP A 461 5.03 -11.71 13.72
CA ASP A 461 5.45 -12.99 14.31
C ASP A 461 5.76 -12.82 15.79
N LEU A 462 6.39 -11.70 16.17
CA LEU A 462 6.65 -11.36 17.57
C LEU A 462 5.37 -11.08 18.36
N LEU A 463 4.41 -10.35 17.78
CA LEU A 463 3.10 -10.10 18.41
C LEU A 463 2.30 -11.39 18.60
N ARG A 464 2.30 -12.29 17.60
CA ARG A 464 1.70 -13.62 17.76
C ARG A 464 2.38 -14.43 18.86
N TRP A 465 3.69 -14.36 18.96
CA TRP A 465 4.41 -15.05 20.01
C TRP A 465 4.09 -14.47 21.39
N ALA A 466 3.96 -13.14 21.50
CA ALA A 466 3.52 -12.49 22.72
C ALA A 466 2.09 -12.89 23.11
N GLN A 467 1.15 -12.91 22.16
CA GLN A 467 -0.22 -13.41 22.35
C GLN A 467 -0.22 -14.85 22.88
N PHE A 468 0.64 -15.72 22.31
CA PHE A 468 0.76 -17.10 22.76
C PHE A 468 1.29 -17.21 24.20
N ILE A 469 2.29 -16.41 24.57
CA ILE A 469 2.84 -16.39 25.93
C ILE A 469 1.80 -15.87 26.93
N HIS A 470 1.01 -14.87 26.55
CA HIS A 470 -0.06 -14.33 27.38
C HIS A 470 -1.13 -15.39 27.69
N GLU A 471 -1.55 -16.16 26.68
CA GLU A 471 -2.61 -17.18 26.81
C GLU A 471 -2.14 -18.46 27.51
N PHE A 472 -0.93 -18.96 27.20
CA PHE A 472 -0.48 -20.30 27.61
C PHE A 472 0.69 -20.31 28.59
N HIS A 473 1.31 -19.16 28.86
CA HIS A 473 2.52 -19.03 29.69
C HIS A 473 3.65 -19.98 29.28
N ASP A 474 3.77 -20.24 27.98
CA ASP A 474 4.79 -21.13 27.39
C ASP A 474 5.54 -20.38 26.29
N ILE A 475 6.87 -20.41 26.35
CA ILE A 475 7.74 -19.69 25.42
C ILE A 475 8.16 -20.62 24.26
N SER A 476 8.42 -21.89 24.57
CA SER A 476 9.05 -22.85 23.68
C SER A 476 8.10 -23.28 22.56
N VAL A 477 6.87 -23.66 22.91
CA VAL A 477 5.89 -24.13 21.90
C VAL A 477 5.54 -23.03 20.91
N GLY A 478 5.45 -21.77 21.38
CA GLY A 478 5.22 -20.61 20.52
C GLY A 478 6.36 -20.40 19.50
N ALA A 479 7.61 -20.52 19.95
CA ALA A 479 8.78 -20.42 19.06
C ALA A 479 8.81 -21.53 18.00
N GLU A 480 8.45 -22.74 18.41
CA GLU A 480 8.40 -23.90 17.51
C GLU A 480 7.41 -23.68 16.37
N ILE A 481 6.18 -23.26 16.69
CA ILE A 481 5.11 -23.03 15.71
C ILE A 481 5.44 -21.85 14.79
N LEU A 482 5.89 -20.73 15.36
CA LEU A 482 6.02 -19.47 14.63
C LEU A 482 7.33 -19.31 13.86
N TYR A 483 8.38 -20.03 14.24
CA TYR A 483 9.70 -19.93 13.60
C TYR A 483 10.16 -21.26 13.02
N ILE A 484 10.24 -22.31 13.85
CA ILE A 484 10.96 -23.54 13.49
C ILE A 484 10.20 -24.35 12.44
N ASN A 485 8.90 -24.55 12.62
CA ASN A 485 8.06 -25.33 11.71
C ASN A 485 7.89 -24.70 10.32
N ARG A 486 8.24 -23.41 10.17
CA ARG A 486 8.23 -22.71 8.89
C ARG A 486 9.48 -22.99 8.05
N LEU A 487 10.53 -23.53 8.67
CA LEU A 487 11.79 -23.79 7.98
C LEU A 487 11.71 -25.10 7.19
N PRO A 488 12.24 -25.14 5.95
CA PRO A 488 11.96 -26.23 5.02
C PRO A 488 12.72 -27.54 5.27
N TYR A 489 13.86 -27.52 5.97
CA TYR A 489 14.75 -28.68 6.09
C TYR A 489 15.14 -28.99 7.53
N ALA A 490 15.34 -30.27 7.84
CA ALA A 490 15.68 -30.72 9.20
C ALA A 490 17.00 -30.13 9.75
N PRO A 491 18.10 -29.96 8.98
CA PRO A 491 19.34 -29.38 9.51
C PRO A 491 19.15 -27.95 10.03
N ILE A 492 18.52 -27.07 9.24
CA ILE A 492 18.31 -25.68 9.65
C ILE A 492 17.32 -25.57 10.82
N GLN A 493 16.37 -26.51 10.93
CA GLN A 493 15.50 -26.62 12.10
C GLN A 493 16.31 -26.98 13.35
N GLN A 494 17.31 -27.86 13.24
CA GLN A 494 18.21 -28.18 14.36
C GLN A 494 19.05 -26.96 14.75
N ASP A 495 19.59 -26.22 13.79
CA ASP A 495 20.36 -25.00 14.07
C ASP A 495 19.49 -23.92 14.73
N ALA A 496 18.24 -23.78 14.31
CA ALA A 496 17.26 -22.92 14.95
C ALA A 496 16.94 -23.36 16.40
N LYS A 497 16.78 -24.68 16.64
CA LYS A 497 16.59 -25.24 18.00
C LYS A 497 17.81 -24.98 18.89
N GLN A 498 19.03 -25.13 18.36
CA GLN A 498 20.26 -24.80 19.09
C GLN A 498 20.38 -23.31 19.39
N CYS A 499 20.00 -22.45 18.44
CA CYS A 499 19.96 -21.00 18.63
C CYS A 499 19.00 -20.63 19.78
N PHE A 500 17.81 -21.24 19.80
CA PHE A 500 16.85 -21.06 20.88
C PHE A 500 17.42 -21.50 22.24
N GLY A 501 18.02 -22.70 22.31
CA GLY A 501 18.63 -23.22 23.54
C GLY A 501 19.72 -22.29 24.09
N LYS A 502 20.56 -21.72 23.23
CA LYS A 502 21.59 -20.74 23.60
C LYS A 502 21.02 -19.44 24.19
N ILE A 503 19.86 -18.97 23.71
CA ILE A 503 19.27 -17.69 24.12
C ILE A 503 18.40 -17.85 25.37
N PHE A 504 17.57 -18.88 25.40
CA PHE A 504 16.60 -19.09 26.48
C PHE A 504 17.15 -19.94 27.63
N GLY A 505 18.19 -20.74 27.40
CA GLY A 505 18.75 -21.67 28.38
C GLY A 505 17.87 -22.91 28.57
N THR A 506 16.94 -23.15 27.65
CA THR A 506 15.97 -24.24 27.68
C THR A 506 15.95 -24.92 26.33
N ASP A 507 16.08 -26.25 26.31
CA ASP A 507 16.00 -27.01 25.07
C ASP A 507 14.55 -27.12 24.58
N LEU A 508 14.38 -26.95 23.27
CA LEU A 508 13.16 -27.31 22.55
C LEU A 508 13.09 -28.83 22.39
N LEU A 509 12.65 -29.49 23.46
CA LEU A 509 12.27 -30.89 23.36
C LEU A 509 10.90 -30.94 22.67
N THR A 510 10.88 -31.45 21.44
CA THR A 510 9.65 -31.91 20.78
C THR A 510 9.09 -33.05 21.63
N GLN A 511 8.24 -32.74 22.60
CA GLN A 511 7.54 -33.76 23.37
C GLN A 511 6.49 -34.39 22.45
N ASN A 512 6.49 -35.72 22.36
CA ASN A 512 5.38 -36.42 21.74
C ASN A 512 4.11 -36.08 22.51
N SER A 513 3.16 -35.43 21.86
CA SER A 513 1.95 -34.96 22.50
C SER A 513 1.03 -36.15 22.76
N THR A 514 0.70 -36.39 24.02
CA THR A 514 -0.36 -37.35 24.35
C THR A 514 -1.72 -36.74 24.02
N ILE A 515 -2.62 -37.54 23.47
CA ILE A 515 -4.00 -37.14 23.18
C ILE A 515 -4.89 -37.91 24.14
N PHE A 516 -5.74 -37.21 24.88
CA PHE A 516 -6.73 -37.84 25.75
C PHE A 516 -8.01 -37.01 25.80
N TYR A 517 -9.09 -37.66 26.23
CA TYR A 517 -10.38 -37.03 26.44
C TYR A 517 -10.53 -36.62 27.91
N ASP A 518 -11.04 -35.42 28.13
CA ASP A 518 -11.40 -34.87 29.44
C ASP A 518 -12.88 -34.46 29.39
N ASP A 519 -13.68 -34.98 30.33
CA ASP A 519 -15.12 -34.76 30.38
C ASP A 519 -15.50 -33.27 30.50
N THR A 520 -14.61 -32.44 31.04
CA THR A 520 -14.85 -31.00 31.25
C THR A 520 -14.32 -30.13 30.11
N ALA A 521 -13.23 -30.56 29.47
CA ALA A 521 -12.46 -29.73 28.55
C ALA A 521 -12.51 -30.24 27.10
N GLY A 522 -13.11 -31.40 26.86
CA GLY A 522 -13.16 -32.07 25.57
C GLY A 522 -11.87 -32.81 25.25
N ILE A 523 -11.37 -32.69 24.03
CA ILE A 523 -10.16 -33.38 23.60
C ILE A 523 -8.95 -32.53 23.93
N CYS A 524 -8.05 -33.09 24.73
CA CYS A 524 -6.84 -32.45 25.23
C CYS A 524 -5.59 -33.02 24.54
N PHE A 525 -4.64 -32.13 24.26
CA PHE A 525 -3.32 -32.45 23.74
C PHE A 525 -2.26 -32.04 24.77
N GLY A 526 -1.30 -32.94 25.05
CA GLY A 526 -0.26 -32.71 26.06
C GLY A 526 -0.84 -32.66 27.49
N GLN A 527 -0.21 -31.94 28.43
CA GLN A 527 -0.63 -31.90 29.84
C GLN A 527 -1.88 -31.01 30.10
N LYS A 528 -3.01 -31.26 29.42
CA LYS A 528 -4.29 -30.50 29.51
C LYS A 528 -4.26 -29.04 29.04
N LYS A 529 -3.09 -28.46 28.71
CA LYS A 529 -2.97 -27.04 28.34
C LYS A 529 -3.69 -26.67 27.02
N TYR A 530 -3.81 -27.62 26.10
CA TYR A 530 -4.33 -27.38 24.76
C TYR A 530 -5.57 -28.24 24.57
N ASN A 531 -6.73 -27.63 24.39
CA ASN A 531 -8.00 -28.33 24.30
C ASN A 531 -8.88 -27.80 23.18
N ILE A 532 -9.74 -28.67 22.65
CA ILE A 532 -10.80 -28.32 21.71
C ILE A 532 -12.14 -28.77 22.29
N SER A 533 -13.09 -27.84 22.34
CA SER A 533 -14.47 -28.14 22.71
C SER A 533 -15.12 -28.99 21.62
N VAL A 534 -15.79 -30.06 22.03
CA VAL A 534 -16.56 -30.92 21.13
C VAL A 534 -17.89 -30.21 20.85
N GLN A 535 -18.18 -29.91 19.58
CA GLN A 535 -19.47 -29.34 19.20
C GLN A 535 -20.53 -30.45 19.16
N ASN A 536 -21.67 -30.25 19.83
CA ASN A 536 -22.80 -31.19 19.78
C ASN A 536 -23.48 -31.13 18.41
N MET A 537 -22.90 -31.79 17.41
CA MET A 537 -23.50 -32.01 16.09
C MET A 537 -23.93 -33.47 15.95
N PRO A 538 -25.01 -33.76 15.19
CA PRO A 538 -25.40 -35.13 14.90
C PRO A 538 -24.27 -35.87 14.19
N SER A 539 -24.11 -37.15 14.54
CA SER A 539 -23.00 -38.03 14.16
C SER A 539 -22.49 -37.79 12.74
N LEU A 540 -21.28 -37.25 12.63
CA LEU A 540 -20.53 -37.24 11.38
C LEU A 540 -20.38 -38.68 10.87
N PRO A 541 -20.42 -38.91 9.53
CA PRO A 541 -20.29 -40.24 8.96
C PRO A 541 -19.00 -40.91 9.45
N LEU A 542 -19.10 -42.18 9.84
CA LEU A 542 -17.97 -43.02 10.24
C LEU A 542 -16.88 -42.95 9.17
N SER A 543 -15.77 -42.26 9.48
CA SER A 543 -14.60 -42.25 8.63
C SER A 543 -13.66 -43.36 9.06
N ASN A 544 -13.00 -44.01 8.11
CA ASN A 544 -11.98 -45.04 8.37
C ASN A 544 -10.61 -44.44 8.78
N LEU A 545 -10.56 -43.17 9.22
CA LEU A 545 -9.32 -42.52 9.60
C LEU A 545 -8.86 -43.00 10.99
N LEU A 546 -7.60 -43.40 11.07
CA LEU A 546 -6.95 -43.78 12.31
C LEU A 546 -6.19 -42.59 12.90
N LEU A 547 -6.15 -42.52 14.23
CA LEU A 547 -5.34 -41.55 14.95
C LEU A 547 -3.89 -42.03 14.99
N LEU A 548 -3.03 -41.41 14.18
CA LEU A 548 -1.62 -41.77 14.06
C LEU A 548 -0.78 -41.03 15.10
N SER A 549 0.02 -41.77 15.88
CA SER A 549 0.93 -41.18 16.87
C SER A 549 1.95 -40.23 16.25
N SER A 550 2.40 -40.50 15.02
CA SER A 550 3.31 -39.64 14.25
C SER A 550 2.73 -38.28 13.89
N GLN A 551 1.39 -38.13 13.90
CA GLN A 551 0.70 -36.89 13.58
C GLN A 551 0.27 -36.11 14.84
N SER A 552 0.50 -36.66 16.03
CA SER A 552 0.05 -36.09 17.29
C SER A 552 0.53 -34.66 17.51
N THR A 553 1.84 -34.40 17.33
CA THR A 553 2.42 -33.07 17.45
C THR A 553 1.81 -32.07 16.47
N LEU A 554 1.55 -32.49 15.23
CA LEU A 554 0.91 -31.62 14.24
C LEU A 554 -0.55 -31.32 14.61
N LEU A 555 -1.29 -32.30 15.12
CA LEU A 555 -2.65 -32.10 15.62
C LEU A 555 -2.68 -31.13 16.81
N GLN A 556 -1.73 -31.24 17.74
CA GLN A 556 -1.58 -30.29 18.84
C GLN A 556 -1.32 -28.86 18.32
N GLN A 557 -0.42 -28.70 17.36
CA GLN A 557 -0.12 -27.38 16.78
C GLN A 557 -1.33 -26.79 16.05
N LEU A 558 -2.10 -27.61 15.32
CA LEU A 558 -3.36 -27.19 14.71
C LEU A 558 -4.41 -26.78 15.74
N CYS A 559 -4.53 -27.54 16.84
CA CYS A 559 -5.40 -27.19 17.96
C CYS A 559 -5.07 -25.80 18.53
N ILE A 560 -3.79 -25.53 18.76
CA ILE A 560 -3.32 -24.22 19.24
C ILE A 560 -3.72 -23.11 18.26
N CYS A 561 -3.44 -23.30 16.97
CA CYS A 561 -3.78 -22.31 15.96
C CYS A 561 -5.28 -22.02 15.89
N ILE A 562 -6.13 -23.05 16.01
CA ILE A 562 -7.59 -22.86 16.05
C ILE A 562 -8.01 -22.08 17.30
N LYS A 563 -7.48 -22.44 18.47
CA LYS A 563 -7.82 -21.76 19.73
C LYS A 563 -7.45 -20.27 19.72
N LEU A 564 -6.34 -19.91 19.07
CA LEU A 564 -5.89 -18.52 18.91
C LEU A 564 -6.49 -17.81 17.69
N ASN A 565 -7.40 -18.44 16.94
CA ASN A 565 -7.94 -17.94 15.67
C ASN A 565 -6.86 -17.58 14.63
N TRP A 566 -5.76 -18.33 14.62
CA TRP A 566 -4.71 -18.19 13.62
C TRP A 566 -5.03 -19.00 12.36
N ILE A 567 -4.92 -18.34 11.21
CA ILE A 567 -5.07 -18.98 9.91
C ILE A 567 -3.85 -19.87 9.66
N VAL A 568 -4.10 -21.14 9.31
CA VAL A 568 -3.05 -22.16 9.11
C VAL A 568 -2.81 -22.43 7.64
N LEU A 569 -1.53 -22.47 7.24
CA LEU A 569 -1.08 -22.97 5.94
C LEU A 569 -0.22 -24.22 6.12
N LEU A 570 -0.72 -25.39 5.69
CA LEU A 570 0.03 -26.65 5.74
C LEU A 570 0.87 -26.86 4.47
N ASN A 571 2.14 -26.45 4.52
CA ASN A 571 3.10 -26.69 3.44
C ASN A 571 3.87 -28.01 3.64
N GLY A 572 4.35 -28.63 2.55
CA GLY A 572 5.00 -29.94 2.56
C GLY A 572 4.81 -30.73 1.26
N PRO A 573 5.49 -31.87 1.08
CA PRO A 573 5.39 -32.66 -0.14
C PRO A 573 4.01 -33.32 -0.31
N ARG A 574 3.74 -33.78 -1.54
CA ARG A 574 2.51 -34.50 -1.87
C ARG A 574 2.45 -35.83 -1.09
N LEU A 575 1.23 -36.30 -0.81
CA LEU A 575 0.94 -37.59 -0.15
C LEU A 575 1.31 -37.73 1.34
N ASN A 576 1.76 -36.67 2.01
CA ASN A 576 2.05 -36.69 3.46
C ASN A 576 0.81 -36.67 4.39
N GLY A 577 -0.40 -36.85 3.86
CA GLY A 577 -1.62 -36.88 4.69
C GLY A 577 -2.06 -35.51 5.22
N LYS A 578 -1.73 -34.40 4.56
CA LYS A 578 -2.12 -33.05 5.01
C LYS A 578 -3.63 -32.89 5.21
N SER A 579 -4.42 -33.32 4.21
CA SER A 579 -5.88 -33.25 4.27
C SER A 579 -6.43 -34.20 5.32
N SER A 580 -5.88 -35.41 5.43
CA SER A 580 -6.33 -36.39 6.42
C SER A 580 -6.12 -35.92 7.86
N VAL A 581 -5.05 -35.18 8.15
CA VAL A 581 -4.84 -34.60 9.49
C VAL A 581 -5.92 -33.59 9.85
N ILE A 582 -6.32 -32.72 8.91
CA ILE A 582 -7.41 -31.76 9.12
C ILE A 582 -8.74 -32.50 9.33
N GLU A 583 -9.00 -33.54 8.54
CA GLU A 583 -10.19 -34.38 8.69
C GLU A 583 -10.27 -35.05 10.06
N THR A 584 -9.16 -35.65 10.52
CA THR A 584 -9.06 -36.23 11.86
C THR A 584 -9.37 -35.19 12.92
N LEU A 585 -8.82 -33.97 12.81
CA LEU A 585 -9.08 -32.91 13.78
C LEU A 585 -10.55 -32.45 13.78
N CYS A 586 -11.18 -32.37 12.61
CA CYS A 586 -12.60 -32.04 12.48
C CYS A 586 -13.50 -33.13 13.08
N LEU A 587 -13.15 -34.40 12.89
CA LEU A 587 -13.87 -35.52 13.50
C LEU A 587 -13.75 -35.52 15.02
N LEU A 588 -12.55 -35.26 15.55
CA LEU A 588 -12.31 -35.12 16.98
C LEU A 588 -13.14 -33.97 17.57
N SER A 589 -13.16 -32.81 16.92
CA SER A 589 -13.92 -31.63 17.37
C SER A 589 -15.43 -31.68 17.05
N GLN A 590 -15.88 -32.70 16.32
CA GLN A 590 -17.23 -32.79 15.76
C GLN A 590 -17.65 -31.57 14.93
N SER A 591 -16.70 -30.97 14.21
CA SER A 591 -16.93 -29.79 13.37
C SER A 591 -17.17 -30.15 11.91
N LYS A 592 -18.02 -29.37 11.22
CA LYS A 592 -18.31 -29.56 9.79
C LYS A 592 -17.17 -29.04 8.93
N LEU A 593 -16.46 -29.93 8.25
CA LEU A 593 -15.43 -29.57 7.27
C LEU A 593 -16.04 -29.39 5.87
N LYS A 594 -16.00 -28.16 5.35
CA LYS A 594 -16.24 -27.88 3.92
C LYS A 594 -14.90 -27.81 3.19
N ARG A 595 -14.82 -28.41 2.02
CA ARG A 595 -13.60 -28.41 1.19
C ARG A 595 -13.89 -27.72 -0.14
N MET A 596 -13.00 -26.81 -0.51
CA MET A 596 -12.97 -26.19 -1.82
C MET A 596 -11.61 -26.48 -2.46
N ARG A 597 -11.61 -26.89 -3.73
CA ARG A 597 -10.38 -27.13 -4.49
C ARG A 597 -10.20 -25.96 -5.46
N LEU A 598 -9.11 -25.22 -5.28
CA LEU A 598 -8.75 -24.14 -6.19
C LEU A 598 -7.91 -24.71 -7.34
N ASN A 599 -8.18 -24.28 -8.56
CA ASN A 599 -7.35 -24.54 -9.73
C ASN A 599 -6.80 -23.19 -10.27
N LYS A 600 -6.08 -23.22 -11.40
CA LYS A 600 -5.52 -21.99 -12.00
C LYS A 600 -6.57 -21.07 -12.62
N GLU A 601 -7.78 -21.58 -12.82
CA GLU A 601 -8.91 -20.89 -13.44
C GLU A 601 -9.90 -20.38 -12.39
N THR A 602 -9.69 -20.70 -11.10
CA THR A 602 -10.55 -20.24 -10.01
C THR A 602 -10.38 -18.75 -9.80
N ASP A 603 -11.42 -18.00 -10.10
CA ASP A 603 -11.50 -16.55 -9.89
C ASP A 603 -12.06 -16.18 -8.52
N ALA A 604 -11.84 -14.93 -8.11
CA ALA A 604 -12.35 -14.41 -6.83
C ALA A 604 -13.88 -14.51 -6.70
N SER A 605 -14.61 -14.47 -7.82
CA SER A 605 -16.07 -14.61 -7.86
C SER A 605 -16.54 -16.01 -7.44
N GLU A 606 -15.77 -17.07 -7.67
CA GLU A 606 -16.09 -18.42 -7.18
C GLU A 606 -15.97 -18.53 -5.66
N LEU A 607 -15.12 -17.71 -5.04
CA LEU A 607 -14.90 -17.68 -3.59
C LEU A 607 -15.91 -16.80 -2.85
N LEU A 608 -16.21 -15.62 -3.41
CA LEU A 608 -17.10 -14.63 -2.81
C LEU A 608 -18.57 -14.85 -3.18
N GLY A 609 -18.83 -15.59 -4.25
CA GLY A 609 -20.14 -15.73 -4.89
C GLY A 609 -20.32 -14.69 -6.00
N SER A 610 -21.00 -15.08 -7.06
CA SER A 610 -21.40 -14.20 -8.15
C SER A 610 -22.89 -13.87 -8.07
N TYR A 611 -23.31 -12.82 -8.78
CA TYR A 611 -24.73 -12.58 -9.02
C TYR A 611 -25.29 -13.65 -9.94
N GLU A 612 -25.88 -14.69 -9.36
CA GLU A 612 -26.65 -15.68 -10.10
C GLU A 612 -28.09 -15.20 -10.27
N GLN A 613 -28.58 -15.23 -11.51
CA GLN A 613 -30.01 -15.07 -11.77
C GLN A 613 -30.74 -16.22 -11.04
N VAL A 614 -31.68 -15.88 -10.14
CA VAL A 614 -32.44 -16.84 -9.35
C VAL A 614 -33.16 -17.82 -10.29
N LYS A 615 -32.55 -18.98 -10.54
CA LYS A 615 -33.23 -20.14 -11.09
C LYS A 615 -33.84 -20.88 -9.92
N ASN A 616 -35.15 -21.19 -10.01
CA ASN A 616 -35.94 -21.84 -8.95
C ASN A 616 -35.32 -23.12 -8.34
N TYR A 617 -34.29 -23.70 -8.96
CA TYR A 617 -33.59 -24.90 -8.51
C TYR A 617 -32.45 -24.65 -7.50
N CYS A 618 -31.78 -23.49 -7.50
CA CYS A 618 -30.59 -23.29 -6.65
C CYS A 618 -30.92 -23.16 -5.15
N ASN A 619 -32.07 -22.55 -4.81
CA ASN A 619 -32.49 -22.36 -3.42
C ASN A 619 -33.02 -23.63 -2.75
N PHE A 620 -33.44 -24.65 -3.51
CA PHE A 620 -33.98 -25.88 -2.92
C PHE A 620 -32.92 -26.68 -2.14
N LEU A 621 -31.64 -26.60 -2.52
CA LEU A 621 -30.56 -27.28 -1.80
C LEU A 621 -30.22 -26.62 -0.45
N ASN A 622 -30.48 -25.33 -0.29
CA ASN A 622 -30.28 -24.62 0.99
C ASN A 622 -31.49 -24.73 1.94
N LEU A 623 -32.63 -25.24 1.46
CA LEU A 623 -33.88 -25.42 2.23
C LEU A 623 -34.06 -26.83 2.81
N ILE A 624 -33.13 -27.77 2.58
CA ILE A 624 -33.18 -29.15 3.13
C ILE A 624 -32.03 -29.37 4.15
N LEU A 625 -31.77 -28.39 5.01
CA LEU A 625 -31.05 -28.54 6.28
C LEU A 625 -31.95 -28.00 7.39
#